data_AF-A0A7S3U7D6-F1
#
_entry.id   AF-A0A7S3U7D6-F1
#
_cell.length_a   1.000
_cell.length_b   1.000
_cell.length_c   1.000
_cell.angle_alpha   90.00
_cell.angle_beta   90.00
_cell.angle_gamma   90.00
#
_symmetry.space_group_name_H-M   'P 1'
#
loop_
_entity.id
_entity.type
_entity.pdbx_description
1 polymer ?
#
loop_
_entity_poly.entity_id
_entity_poly.type
_entity_poly.pdbx_seq_one_letter_code
_entity_poly.pdbx_strand_id
1 'polypeptide(L)'
;MLFFTSDDVVMLACLTLGLVIAFTALVQFWLANEHAWLKTVMQMWYVGACVLGIVSVFITVAFPVTTLYVKVVYNVAGQLISVTGIFDVLQLEYCSPRLLTLKDTNRMFLVRCLFGYALVLLGFLAAMAVHAVKGGVLLTYRCITLTFIMAETIAYLWTLVRRLGFSLGPPHLKARIYYAAAVCSRFGIIASVYINIFGVE
;
A
#
# COMPACT_ATOMS: atom_id res chain seq x y z
N MET A 1 -31.01 1.73 4.24
CA MET A 1 -30.21 2.96 4.23
C MET A 1 -28.80 2.58 4.66
N LEU A 2 -27.79 2.80 3.83
CA LEU A 2 -26.39 2.52 4.18
C LEU A 2 -25.89 3.67 5.06
N PHE A 3 -25.53 3.39 6.31
CA PHE A 3 -24.99 4.40 7.23
C PHE A 3 -23.46 4.34 7.18
N PHE A 4 -22.86 5.32 6.50
CA PHE A 4 -21.40 5.50 6.50
C PHE A 4 -21.00 6.30 7.73
N THR A 5 -19.98 5.85 8.45
CA THR A 5 -19.32 6.68 9.46
C THR A 5 -18.41 7.72 8.79
N SER A 6 -17.98 8.74 9.54
CA SER A 6 -16.99 9.71 9.07
C SER A 6 -15.70 9.03 8.59
N ASP A 7 -15.30 7.95 9.27
CA ASP A 7 -14.08 7.21 8.97
C ASP A 7 -14.19 6.41 7.67
N ASP A 8 -15.37 5.83 7.40
CA ASP A 8 -15.64 5.13 6.15
C ASP A 8 -15.55 6.07 4.94
N VAL A 9 -16.06 7.30 5.09
CA VAL A 9 -16.01 8.34 4.04
C VAL A 9 -14.58 8.77 3.77
N VAL A 10 -13.79 9.04 4.81
CA VAL A 10 -12.38 9.41 4.67
C VAL A 10 -11.58 8.29 4.01
N MET A 11 -11.78 7.04 4.46
CA MET A 11 -11.12 5.88 3.87
C MET A 11 -11.50 5.70 2.40
N LEU A 12 -12.79 5.82 2.05
CA LEU A 12 -13.27 5.72 0.68
C LEU A 12 -12.65 6.80 -0.22
N ALA A 13 -12.56 8.04 0.27
CA ALA A 13 -11.92 9.14 -0.45
C ALA A 13 -10.42 8.88 -0.68
N CYS A 14 -9.69 8.42 0.35
CA CYS A 14 -8.27 8.09 0.25
C CYS A 14 -8.00 6.92 -0.72
N LEU A 15 -8.82 5.87 -0.68
CA LEU A 15 -8.72 4.73 -1.60
C LEU A 15 -9.03 5.12 -3.04
N THR A 16 -10.05 5.96 -3.25
CA THR A 16 -10.43 6.45 -4.58
C THR A 16 -9.34 7.34 -5.17
N LEU A 17 -8.80 8.28 -4.38
CA LEU A 17 -7.69 9.11 -4.81
C LEU A 17 -6.45 8.26 -5.16
N GLY A 18 -6.13 7.28 -4.30
CA GLY A 18 -5.05 6.33 -4.54
C GLY A 18 -5.23 5.53 -5.83
N LEU A 19 -6.46 5.08 -6.12
CA LEU A 19 -6.82 4.36 -7.34
C LEU A 19 -6.56 5.22 -8.59
N VAL A 20 -7.02 6.47 -8.59
CA VAL A 20 -6.84 7.40 -9.71
C VAL A 20 -5.36 7.67 -9.98
N ILE A 21 -4.58 7.93 -8.93
CA ILE A 21 -3.14 8.18 -9.05
C ILE A 21 -2.42 6.93 -9.57
N ALA A 22 -2.74 5.75 -9.03
CA ALA A 22 -2.09 4.52 -9.43
C ALA A 22 -2.41 4.14 -10.87
N PHE A 23 -3.67 4.30 -11.30
CA PHE A 23 -4.10 4.00 -12.65
C PHE A 23 -3.48 4.96 -13.68
N THR A 24 -3.46 6.27 -13.38
CA THR A 24 -2.80 7.26 -14.25
C THR A 24 -1.30 7.02 -14.36
N ALA A 25 -0.63 6.69 -13.25
CA ALA A 25 0.78 6.31 -13.25
C ALA A 25 1.03 5.01 -14.02
N LEU A 26 0.16 3.99 -13.88
CA LEU A 26 0.24 2.72 -14.60
C LEU A 26 0.22 2.94 -16.12
N VAL A 27 -0.77 3.68 -16.62
CA VAL A 27 -0.93 3.94 -18.05
C VAL A 27 0.29 4.67 -18.60
N GLN A 28 0.75 5.73 -17.93
CA GLN A 28 1.92 6.49 -18.35
C GLN A 28 3.20 5.65 -18.33
N PHE A 29 3.34 4.80 -17.32
CA PHE A 29 4.53 3.97 -17.16
C PHE A 29 4.58 2.82 -18.18
N TRP A 30 3.44 2.16 -18.42
CA TRP A 30 3.31 1.11 -19.43
C TRP A 30 3.69 1.61 -20.82
N LEU A 31 3.17 2.78 -21.22
CA LEU A 31 3.47 3.37 -22.52
C LEU A 31 4.95 3.78 -22.67
N ALA A 32 5.62 4.12 -21.58
CA ALA A 32 7.00 4.60 -21.60
C ALA A 32 8.05 3.47 -21.42
N ASN A 33 7.69 2.34 -20.81
CA ASN A 33 8.64 1.32 -20.38
C ASN A 33 8.06 -0.10 -20.44
N GLU A 34 7.75 -0.60 -21.64
CA GLU A 34 7.20 -1.96 -21.87
C GLU A 34 8.04 -3.07 -21.23
N HIS A 35 9.37 -2.87 -21.10
CA HIS A 35 10.28 -3.85 -20.52
C HIS A 35 10.32 -3.87 -18.98
N ALA A 36 9.68 -2.91 -18.30
CA ALA A 36 9.64 -2.81 -16.84
C ALA A 36 8.39 -3.49 -16.24
N TRP A 37 8.10 -4.71 -16.71
CA TRP A 37 6.87 -5.45 -16.41
C TRP A 37 6.61 -5.67 -14.91
N LEU A 38 7.64 -5.82 -14.08
CA LEU A 38 7.46 -6.03 -12.63
C LEU A 38 6.75 -4.84 -12.01
N LYS A 39 7.17 -3.63 -12.39
CA LYS A 39 6.60 -2.38 -11.89
C LYS A 39 5.15 -2.21 -12.34
N THR A 40 4.84 -2.61 -13.58
CA THR A 40 3.45 -2.69 -14.06
C THR A 40 2.62 -3.66 -13.21
N VAL A 41 3.13 -4.86 -12.92
CA VAL A 41 2.43 -5.85 -12.10
C VAL A 41 2.19 -5.34 -10.68
N MET A 42 3.18 -4.69 -10.07
CA MET A 42 3.05 -4.05 -8.75
C MET A 42 1.97 -2.96 -8.75
N GLN A 43 1.93 -2.13 -9.79
CA GLN A 43 0.94 -1.07 -9.92
C GLN A 43 -0.48 -1.63 -10.19
N MET A 44 -0.61 -2.69 -10.99
CA MET A 44 -1.88 -3.40 -11.21
C MET A 44 -2.37 -4.06 -9.93
N TRP A 45 -1.47 -4.66 -9.16
CA TRP A 45 -1.76 -5.20 -7.84
C TRP A 45 -2.30 -4.09 -6.92
N TYR A 46 -1.64 -2.95 -6.88
CA TYR A 46 -2.08 -1.78 -6.11
C TYR A 46 -3.50 -1.31 -6.49
N VAL A 47 -3.77 -1.16 -7.79
CA VAL A 47 -5.09 -0.81 -8.33
C VAL A 47 -6.14 -1.82 -7.88
N GLY A 48 -5.87 -3.12 -8.06
CA GLY A 48 -6.77 -4.18 -7.62
C GLY A 48 -7.05 -4.14 -6.12
N ALA A 49 -6.04 -3.83 -5.33
CA ALA A 49 -6.15 -3.70 -3.88
C ALA A 49 -7.00 -2.49 -3.44
N CYS A 50 -6.86 -1.34 -4.10
CA CYS A 50 -7.72 -0.18 -3.87
C CYS A 50 -9.19 -0.51 -4.17
N VAL A 51 -9.46 -1.20 -5.28
CA VAL A 51 -10.81 -1.65 -5.65
C VAL A 51 -11.37 -2.62 -4.61
N LEU A 52 -10.58 -3.61 -4.20
CA LEU A 52 -10.98 -4.55 -3.14
C LEU A 52 -11.27 -3.82 -1.82
N GLY A 53 -10.49 -2.80 -1.47
CA GLY A 53 -10.74 -1.98 -0.29
C GLY A 53 -12.07 -1.25 -0.38
N ILE A 54 -12.34 -0.59 -1.49
CA ILE A 54 -13.62 0.10 -1.75
C ILE A 54 -14.79 -0.86 -1.61
N VAL A 55 -14.74 -2.01 -2.30
CA VAL A 55 -15.77 -3.06 -2.21
C VAL A 55 -15.94 -3.54 -0.78
N SER A 56 -14.84 -3.70 -0.04
CA SER A 56 -14.87 -4.14 1.36
C SER A 56 -15.60 -3.12 2.25
N VAL A 57 -15.38 -1.81 2.07
CA VAL A 57 -16.12 -0.76 2.80
C VAL A 57 -17.62 -0.92 2.58
N PHE A 58 -18.05 -1.06 1.32
CA PHE A 58 -19.47 -1.28 0.99
C PHE A 58 -20.03 -2.55 1.62
N ILE A 59 -19.27 -3.65 1.63
CA ILE A 59 -19.68 -4.91 2.27
C ILE A 59 -19.84 -4.73 3.79
N THR A 60 -18.90 -4.05 4.46
CA THR A 60 -19.00 -3.82 5.92
C THR A 60 -20.21 -2.96 6.30
N VAL A 61 -20.55 -1.96 5.48
CA VAL A 61 -21.74 -1.13 5.71
C VAL A 61 -23.04 -1.90 5.43
N ALA A 62 -23.02 -2.84 4.48
CA ALA A 62 -24.18 -3.67 4.13
C ALA A 62 -24.39 -4.86 5.08
N PHE A 63 -23.33 -5.45 5.64
CA PHE A 63 -23.38 -6.69 6.43
C PHE A 63 -22.50 -6.60 7.70
N PRO A 64 -23.04 -6.10 8.83
CA PRO A 64 -22.27 -5.84 10.05
C PRO A 64 -21.77 -7.11 10.80
N VAL A 65 -22.33 -8.30 10.54
CA VAL A 65 -22.02 -9.55 11.27
C VAL A 65 -20.73 -10.22 10.79
N THR A 66 -20.30 -9.97 9.55
CA THR A 66 -19.06 -10.53 8.94
C THR A 66 -17.79 -9.73 9.26
N THR A 67 -17.88 -8.73 10.13
CA THR A 67 -16.88 -7.67 10.30
C THR A 67 -15.49 -8.15 10.74
N LEU A 68 -15.38 -9.19 11.58
CA LEU A 68 -14.07 -9.61 12.09
C LEU A 68 -13.17 -10.23 11.01
N TYR A 69 -13.67 -11.25 10.30
CA TYR A 69 -12.92 -11.93 9.24
C TYR A 69 -12.60 -10.99 8.09
N VAL A 70 -13.56 -10.14 7.70
CA VAL A 70 -13.36 -9.12 6.66
C VAL A 70 -12.28 -8.11 7.08
N LYS A 71 -12.30 -7.63 8.33
CA LYS A 71 -11.26 -6.72 8.86
C LYS A 71 -9.88 -7.37 8.86
N VAL A 72 -9.79 -8.64 9.22
CA VAL A 72 -8.51 -9.36 9.30
C VAL A 72 -7.91 -9.60 7.90
N VAL A 73 -8.71 -10.03 6.92
CA VAL A 73 -8.29 -10.17 5.52
C VAL A 73 -7.88 -8.82 4.92
N TYR A 74 -8.63 -7.76 5.20
CA TYR A 74 -8.31 -6.42 4.72
C TYR A 74 -6.96 -5.91 5.24
N ASN A 75 -6.65 -6.16 6.51
CA ASN A 75 -5.36 -5.78 7.09
C ASN A 75 -4.19 -6.56 6.45
N VAL A 76 -4.37 -7.84 6.06
CA VAL A 76 -3.36 -8.58 5.28
C VAL A 76 -3.13 -7.93 3.94
N ALA A 77 -4.22 -7.62 3.23
CA ALA A 77 -4.14 -6.96 1.94
C ALA A 77 -3.39 -5.64 2.08
N GLY A 78 -3.71 -4.83 3.10
CA GLY A 78 -2.98 -3.62 3.47
C GLY A 78 -1.47 -3.83 3.61
N GLN A 79 -1.05 -4.85 4.35
CA GLN A 79 0.38 -5.19 4.51
C GLN A 79 1.04 -5.61 3.19
N LEU A 80 0.38 -6.46 2.39
CA LEU A 80 0.91 -6.89 1.08
C LEU A 80 1.06 -5.72 0.11
N ILE A 81 0.08 -4.82 0.09
CA ILE A 81 0.13 -3.55 -0.67
C ILE A 81 1.33 -2.72 -0.21
N SER A 82 1.51 -2.53 1.10
CA SER A 82 2.61 -1.72 1.62
C SER A 82 3.97 -2.32 1.34
N VAL A 83 4.10 -3.66 1.40
CA VAL A 83 5.31 -4.35 0.95
C VAL A 83 5.58 -4.07 -0.53
N THR A 84 4.54 -4.08 -1.36
CA THR A 84 4.66 -3.75 -2.79
C THR A 84 5.25 -2.35 -2.99
N GLY A 85 4.72 -1.35 -2.28
CA GLY A 85 5.20 0.03 -2.39
C GLY A 85 6.62 0.23 -1.85
N ILE A 86 7.00 -0.47 -0.78
CA ILE A 86 8.39 -0.49 -0.28
C ILE A 86 9.34 -1.00 -1.36
N PHE A 87 9.01 -2.12 -2.01
CA PHE A 87 9.87 -2.68 -3.04
C PHE A 87 9.89 -1.87 -4.33
N ASP A 88 8.79 -1.20 -4.70
CA ASP A 88 8.76 -0.24 -5.80
C ASP A 88 9.79 0.88 -5.58
N VAL A 89 9.78 1.47 -4.38
CA VAL A 89 10.75 2.50 -4.00
C VAL A 89 12.18 1.95 -3.99
N LEU A 90 12.39 0.80 -3.35
CA LEU A 90 13.72 0.19 -3.28
C LEU A 90 14.30 -0.16 -4.66
N GLN A 91 13.47 -0.57 -5.62
CA GLN A 91 13.93 -0.86 -6.98
C GLN A 91 14.46 0.40 -7.67
N LEU A 92 13.74 1.51 -7.52
CA LEU A 92 14.17 2.81 -8.04
C LEU A 92 15.47 3.31 -7.38
N GLU A 93 15.57 3.22 -6.06
CA GLU A 93 16.77 3.62 -5.31
C GLU A 93 17.96 2.69 -5.61
N TYR A 94 17.72 1.42 -5.96
CA TYR A 94 18.78 0.50 -6.35
C TYR A 94 19.33 0.81 -7.75
N CYS A 95 18.45 1.19 -8.69
CA CYS A 95 18.81 1.49 -10.07
C CYS A 95 19.63 2.78 -10.20
N SER A 96 19.22 3.85 -9.51
CA SER A 96 19.78 5.20 -9.69
C SER A 96 21.30 5.30 -9.49
N PRO A 97 21.92 4.78 -8.42
CA PRO A 97 23.37 4.89 -8.22
C PRO A 97 24.18 3.89 -9.04
N ARG A 98 23.55 2.83 -9.56
CA ARG A 98 24.23 1.74 -10.28
C ARG A 98 24.15 1.84 -11.80
N LEU A 99 23.47 2.87 -12.32
CA LEU A 99 23.20 3.03 -13.75
C LEU A 99 22.53 1.80 -14.39
N LEU A 100 21.76 1.06 -13.59
CA LEU A 100 21.01 -0.12 -14.04
C LEU A 100 19.62 0.31 -14.51
N THR A 101 19.06 -0.43 -15.46
CA THR A 101 17.67 -0.23 -15.88
C THR A 101 16.71 -1.01 -14.97
N LEU A 102 15.44 -0.61 -14.96
CA LEU A 102 14.40 -1.38 -14.25
C LEU A 102 14.27 -2.81 -14.79
N LYS A 103 14.51 -3.02 -16.10
CA LYS A 103 14.52 -4.33 -16.75
C LYS A 103 15.54 -5.27 -16.09
N ASP A 104 16.75 -4.77 -15.83
CA ASP A 104 17.86 -5.56 -15.27
C ASP A 104 17.58 -6.02 -13.85
N THR A 105 16.74 -5.28 -13.12
CA THR A 105 16.46 -5.51 -11.70
C THR A 105 15.19 -6.31 -11.46
N ASN A 106 14.34 -6.52 -12.48
CA ASN A 106 13.05 -7.20 -12.36
C ASN A 106 13.13 -8.57 -11.68
N ARG A 107 14.01 -9.47 -12.12
CA ARG A 107 14.06 -10.83 -11.56
C ARG A 107 14.49 -10.84 -10.10
N MET A 108 15.48 -10.03 -9.75
CA MET A 108 15.96 -9.90 -8.37
C MET A 108 14.88 -9.31 -7.46
N PHE A 109 14.19 -8.26 -7.90
CA PHE A 109 13.14 -7.63 -7.11
C PHE A 109 11.88 -8.49 -7.05
N LEU A 110 11.54 -9.26 -8.08
CA LEU A 110 10.46 -10.25 -8.04
C LEU A 110 10.69 -11.24 -6.88
N VAL A 111 11.88 -11.85 -6.80
CA VAL A 111 12.20 -12.81 -5.74
C VAL A 111 12.09 -12.17 -4.36
N ARG A 112 12.59 -10.95 -4.19
CA ARG A 112 12.51 -10.21 -2.92
C ARG A 112 11.07 -9.84 -2.55
N CYS A 113 10.25 -9.47 -3.52
CA CYS A 113 8.83 -9.18 -3.31
C CYS A 113 8.06 -10.42 -2.89
N LEU A 114 8.24 -11.53 -3.60
CA LEU A 114 7.62 -12.81 -3.27
C LEU A 114 8.02 -13.27 -1.87
N PHE A 115 9.30 -13.11 -1.50
CA PHE A 115 9.78 -13.39 -0.16
C PHE A 115 9.10 -12.48 0.89
N GLY A 116 9.01 -11.17 0.62
CA GLY A 116 8.30 -10.24 1.49
C GLY A 116 6.82 -10.59 1.68
N TYR A 117 6.13 -10.98 0.60
CA TYR A 117 4.74 -11.44 0.67
C TYR A 117 4.60 -12.73 1.49
N ALA A 118 5.52 -13.68 1.32
CA ALA A 118 5.53 -14.90 2.12
C ALA A 118 5.70 -14.59 3.61
N LEU A 119 6.58 -13.66 3.99
CA LEU A 119 6.73 -13.23 5.39
C LEU A 119 5.47 -12.59 5.96
N VAL A 120 4.79 -11.73 5.20
CA VAL A 120 3.50 -11.13 5.61
C VAL A 120 2.44 -12.22 5.80
N LEU A 121 2.32 -13.16 4.86
CA LEU A 121 1.36 -14.26 4.95
C LEU A 121 1.67 -15.21 6.12
N LEU A 122 2.94 -15.49 6.40
CA LEU A 122 3.33 -16.28 7.56
C LEU A 122 2.97 -15.57 8.87
N GLY A 123 3.24 -14.26 8.97
CA GLY A 123 2.85 -13.44 10.12
C GLY A 123 1.33 -13.43 10.32
N PHE A 124 0.57 -13.35 9.23
CA PHE A 124 -0.89 -13.49 9.26
C PHE A 124 -1.36 -14.85 9.78
N LEU A 125 -0.84 -15.95 9.23
CA LEU A 125 -1.24 -17.29 9.63
C LEU A 125 -0.91 -17.56 11.11
N ALA A 126 0.25 -17.09 11.57
CA ALA A 126 0.62 -17.15 12.98
C ALA A 126 -0.35 -16.34 13.86
N ALA A 127 -0.71 -15.13 13.45
CA ALA A 127 -1.69 -14.31 14.17
C ALA A 127 -3.08 -14.97 14.21
N MET A 128 -3.55 -15.54 13.10
CA MET A 128 -4.82 -16.28 13.05
C MET A 128 -4.81 -17.53 13.93
N ALA A 129 -3.72 -18.28 13.96
CA ALA A 129 -3.57 -19.43 14.85
C ALA A 129 -3.62 -19.02 16.32
N VAL A 130 -2.95 -17.93 16.70
CA VAL A 130 -3.02 -17.37 18.06
C VAL A 130 -4.43 -16.85 18.38
N HIS A 131 -5.12 -16.26 17.39
CA HIS A 131 -6.47 -15.75 17.57
C HIS A 131 -7.48 -16.85 17.86
N ALA A 132 -7.42 -17.93 17.08
CA ALA A 132 -8.25 -19.11 17.26
C ALA A 132 -8.10 -19.72 18.66
N VAL A 133 -6.94 -19.55 19.30
CA VAL A 133 -6.64 -20.11 20.62
C VAL A 133 -6.94 -19.14 21.78
N LYS A 134 -6.66 -17.85 21.62
CA LYS A 134 -6.66 -16.87 22.75
C LYS A 134 -7.70 -15.76 22.66
N GLY A 135 -8.45 -15.63 21.55
CA GLY A 135 -9.55 -14.67 21.44
C GLY A 135 -9.15 -13.22 21.73
N GLY A 136 -8.25 -12.61 20.94
CA GLY A 136 -7.90 -11.19 21.16
C GLY A 136 -6.87 -10.55 20.22
N VAL A 137 -6.81 -10.91 18.93
CA VAL A 137 -5.64 -10.61 18.06
C VAL A 137 -5.81 -9.41 17.13
N LEU A 138 -7.00 -8.82 17.07
CA LEU A 138 -7.30 -7.74 16.12
C LEU A 138 -6.43 -6.49 16.35
N LEU A 139 -6.14 -6.16 17.61
CA LEU A 139 -5.30 -5.00 17.97
C LEU A 139 -3.86 -5.17 17.49
N THR A 140 -3.24 -6.31 17.79
CA THR A 140 -1.87 -6.64 17.37
C THR A 140 -1.74 -6.59 15.84
N TYR A 141 -2.76 -7.08 15.13
CA TYR A 141 -2.75 -7.12 13.68
C TYR A 141 -2.86 -5.73 13.04
N ARG A 142 -3.66 -4.84 13.64
CA ARG A 142 -3.75 -3.43 13.24
C ARG A 142 -2.42 -2.69 13.48
N CYS A 143 -1.73 -2.95 14.59
CA CYS A 143 -0.42 -2.35 14.87
C CYS A 143 0.65 -2.80 13.85
N ILE A 144 0.70 -4.09 13.49
CA ILE A 144 1.63 -4.59 12.46
C ILE A 144 1.32 -3.92 11.12
N THR A 145 0.04 -3.87 10.73
CA THR A 145 -0.40 -3.20 9.50
C THR A 145 0.03 -1.73 9.48
N LEU A 146 -0.16 -1.02 10.60
CA LEU A 146 0.29 0.36 10.76
C LEU A 146 1.81 0.48 10.58
N THR A 147 2.61 -0.42 11.13
CA THR A 147 4.07 -0.43 10.95
C THR A 147 4.46 -0.56 9.48
N PHE A 148 3.82 -1.45 8.71
CA PHE A 148 4.09 -1.58 7.28
C PHE A 148 3.71 -0.33 6.50
N ILE A 149 2.55 0.28 6.78
CA ILE A 149 2.11 1.50 6.11
C ILE A 149 3.05 2.66 6.47
N MET A 150 3.50 2.76 7.72
CA MET A 150 4.49 3.77 8.13
C MET A 150 5.83 3.55 7.43
N ALA A 151 6.32 2.32 7.34
CA ALA A 151 7.57 1.99 6.64
C ALA A 151 7.50 2.36 5.15
N GLU A 152 6.39 2.07 4.50
CA GLU A 152 6.12 2.49 3.12
C GLU A 152 6.06 4.02 2.99
N THR A 153 5.41 4.70 3.93
CA THR A 153 5.32 6.17 3.94
C THR A 153 6.70 6.80 4.07
N ILE A 154 7.55 6.27 4.96
CA ILE A 154 8.93 6.71 5.13
C ILE A 154 9.73 6.48 3.85
N ALA A 155 9.57 5.33 3.19
CA ALA A 155 10.23 5.05 1.92
C ALA A 155 9.84 6.07 0.84
N TYR A 156 8.54 6.36 0.68
CA TYR A 156 8.09 7.37 -0.27
C TYR A 156 8.56 8.78 0.08
N LEU A 157 8.52 9.16 1.37
CA LEU A 157 9.00 10.46 1.83
C LEU A 157 10.50 10.63 1.58
N TRP A 158 11.29 9.60 1.85
CA TRP A 158 12.74 9.59 1.60
C TRP A 158 13.06 9.80 0.12
N THR A 159 12.39 9.06 -0.77
CA THR A 159 12.57 9.21 -2.22
C THR A 159 12.06 10.55 -2.71
N LEU A 160 10.97 11.09 -2.14
CA LEU A 160 10.49 12.43 -2.43
C LEU A 160 11.54 13.50 -2.04
N VAL A 161 12.07 13.45 -0.82
CA VAL A 161 13.10 14.39 -0.32
C VAL A 161 14.36 14.32 -1.18
N ARG A 162 14.87 13.12 -1.49
CA ARG A 162 16.04 12.97 -2.37
C ARG A 162 15.80 13.53 -3.76
N ARG A 163 14.61 13.36 -4.33
CA ARG A 163 14.25 13.88 -5.67
C ARG A 163 13.89 15.36 -5.68
N LEU A 164 13.62 15.96 -4.52
CA LEU A 164 13.44 17.40 -4.34
C LEU A 164 14.79 18.10 -4.09
N GLY A 165 15.69 17.49 -3.31
CA GLY A 165 17.00 18.05 -2.95
C GLY A 165 18.07 17.93 -4.04
N PHE A 166 17.95 16.95 -4.95
CA PHE A 166 18.84 16.86 -6.11
C PHE A 166 18.17 17.45 -7.35
N SER A 167 18.80 18.47 -7.94
CA SER A 167 18.53 19.00 -9.27
C SER A 167 18.91 17.96 -10.34
N LEU A 168 18.18 16.86 -10.35
CA LEU A 168 18.15 15.94 -11.48
C LEU A 168 17.09 16.52 -12.42
N GLY A 169 17.45 16.70 -13.69
CA GLY A 169 16.82 17.59 -14.67
C GLY A 169 15.32 17.38 -15.03
N PRO A 170 14.89 17.75 -16.26
CA PRO A 170 13.48 18.05 -16.54
C PRO A 170 12.41 16.93 -16.68
N PRO A 171 12.58 15.62 -16.38
CA PRO A 171 11.44 14.70 -16.42
C PRO A 171 10.73 14.47 -15.06
N HIS A 172 11.12 15.14 -13.97
CA HIS A 172 10.75 14.68 -12.61
C HIS A 172 9.50 15.30 -11.95
N LEU A 173 8.82 16.29 -12.55
CA LEU A 173 7.63 16.90 -11.92
C LEU A 173 6.50 15.88 -11.70
N LYS A 174 6.21 15.04 -12.70
CA LYS A 174 5.19 13.99 -12.61
C LYS A 174 5.51 12.96 -11.52
N ALA A 175 6.77 12.56 -11.41
CA ALA A 175 7.23 11.64 -10.38
C ALA A 175 7.12 12.26 -8.97
N ARG A 176 7.44 13.55 -8.81
CA ARG A 176 7.28 14.26 -7.54
C ARG A 176 5.81 14.34 -7.10
N ILE A 177 4.91 14.66 -8.03
CA ILE A 177 3.46 14.67 -7.77
C ILE A 177 2.99 13.28 -7.36
N TYR A 178 3.43 12.23 -8.05
CA TYR A 178 3.12 10.84 -7.68
C TYR A 178 3.56 10.52 -6.25
N TYR A 179 4.81 10.79 -5.88
CA TYR A 179 5.31 10.48 -4.53
C TYR A 179 4.64 11.34 -3.45
N ALA A 180 4.41 12.62 -3.71
CA ALA A 180 3.69 13.49 -2.78
C ALA A 180 2.26 12.99 -2.55
N ALA A 181 1.55 12.64 -3.62
CA ALA A 181 0.19 12.14 -3.52
C ALA A 181 0.13 10.74 -2.87
N ALA A 182 1.11 9.88 -3.11
CA ALA A 182 1.28 8.60 -2.42
C ALA A 182 1.49 8.82 -0.90
N VAL A 183 2.37 9.75 -0.51
CA VAL A 183 2.60 10.11 0.90
C VAL A 183 1.31 10.62 1.56
N CYS A 184 0.58 11.54 0.91
CA CYS A 184 -0.70 12.05 1.43
C CYS A 184 -1.75 10.93 1.59
N SER A 185 -1.85 10.03 0.61
CA SER A 185 -2.74 8.87 0.68
C SER A 185 -2.39 7.97 1.87
N ARG A 186 -1.10 7.74 2.16
CA ARG A 186 -0.68 6.94 3.31
C ARG A 186 -0.93 7.63 4.65
N PHE A 187 -0.73 8.94 4.76
CA PHE A 187 -1.09 9.67 5.98
C PHE A 187 -2.59 9.58 6.30
N GLY A 188 -3.46 9.67 5.29
CA GLY A 188 -4.90 9.47 5.47
C GLY A 188 -5.25 8.07 5.98
N ILE A 189 -4.62 7.04 5.42
CA ILE A 189 -4.81 5.65 5.88
C ILE A 189 -4.25 5.46 7.30
N ILE A 190 -3.07 6.01 7.61
CA ILE A 190 -2.47 5.97 8.96
C ILE A 190 -3.41 6.61 9.97
N ALA A 191 -3.95 7.80 9.68
CA ALA A 191 -4.88 8.49 10.56
C ALA A 191 -6.15 7.66 10.79
N SER A 192 -6.73 7.09 9.73
CA SER A 192 -7.91 6.21 9.84
C SER A 192 -7.62 4.96 10.68
N VAL A 193 -6.48 4.31 10.47
CA VAL A 193 -6.08 3.13 11.26
C VAL A 193 -5.80 3.51 12.71
N TYR A 194 -5.13 4.64 12.96
CA TYR A 194 -4.85 5.13 14.31
C TYR A 194 -6.14 5.44 15.08
N ILE A 195 -7.10 6.14 14.45
CA ILE A 195 -8.43 6.40 15.04
C ILE A 195 -9.15 5.08 15.32
N ASN A 196 -9.09 4.11 14.42
CA ASN A 196 -9.67 2.79 14.66
C ASN A 196 -9.00 1.97 15.78
N ILE A 197 -7.76 2.29 16.16
CA ILE A 197 -7.01 1.61 17.23
C ILE A 197 -7.17 2.34 18.57
N PHE A 198 -7.07 3.67 18.57
CA PHE A 198 -6.92 4.51 19.76
C PHE A 198 -8.04 5.54 19.95
N GLY A 199 -8.91 5.72 18.94
CA GLY A 199 -10.09 6.57 19.02
C GLY A 199 -11.05 6.01 20.06
N VAL A 200 -11.16 6.74 21.17
CA VAL A 200 -12.17 6.58 22.21
C VAL A 200 -13.55 6.72 21.55
N GLU A 201 -14.44 5.77 21.83
CA GLU A 201 -15.86 5.81 21.45
C GLU A 201 -16.58 7.06 22.00
#